data_AF-J4DQ02-F1
#
_entry.id   AF-J4DQ02-F1
#
_cell.length_a   1.000
_cell.length_b   1.000
_cell.length_c   1.000
_cell.angle_alpha   90.00
_cell.angle_beta   90.00
_cell.angle_gamma   90.00
#
_symmetry.space_group_name_H-M   'P 1'
#
loop_
_entity.id
_entity.type
_entity.pdbx_description
1 polymer ?
#
loop_
_entity_poly.entity_id
_entity_poly.type
_entity_poly.pdbx_seq_one_letter_code
_entity_poly.pdbx_strand_id
1 'polypeptide(L)'
;MEGFNESDDMAEPITYICGECGNDVALQSTAAVRCRNCGSRILYKKRSYRELKSLAELLYSASEDRIVEEYEKFEFFKLKLDSLLSTITRYRIQLNDSQDKTIFGPKTLKTVNSLVSDYDKLYEAYEDHLYNIYTPIQHLYNEYKRNKEVELEPEKVQFKSIVEETKLNLKQIDEVKQKIKEVPREVDFANIKNEDLPSNTLFDKIVDIYKSEPCKDLETILTDIGNEHPDEFLKIVENLSNLFNEISRKPDEVNLRLLRINNEKLQEDFLKYFSSAKILRFAGFRIAQTHEISDHLQKLNIKCDDEYFLYLNEPDMFTSYNKWKDWLNKISFVSEHLKTFLLNYKRLRRSDADLKTLVSSSLR
;
A
#
# COMPACT_ATOMS: atom_id res chain seq x y z
N MET A 1 14.18 -7.72 59.53
CA MET A 1 15.57 -7.61 59.06
C MET A 1 15.65 -8.46 57.82
N GLU A 2 15.91 -7.78 56.70
CA GLU A 2 15.73 -8.24 55.33
C GLU A 2 16.71 -9.35 54.93
N GLY A 3 16.30 -10.15 53.97
CA GLY A 3 17.13 -11.13 53.29
C GLY A 3 16.50 -11.48 51.94
N PHE A 4 16.52 -10.54 50.99
CA PHE A 4 16.30 -10.85 49.58
C PHE A 4 17.64 -11.29 48.98
N ASN A 5 17.75 -12.57 48.62
CA ASN A 5 18.78 -13.03 47.70
C ASN A 5 18.35 -12.62 46.28
N GLU A 6 18.93 -11.55 45.76
CA GLU A 6 18.89 -11.26 44.33
C GLU A 6 19.87 -12.20 43.62
N SER A 7 19.30 -13.04 42.76
CA SER A 7 20.00 -13.75 41.71
C SER A 7 20.73 -12.74 40.82
N ASP A 8 22.05 -12.73 40.92
CA ASP A 8 22.94 -11.95 40.05
C ASP A 8 22.73 -12.42 38.61
N ASP A 9 21.97 -11.63 37.85
CA ASP A 9 21.71 -11.84 36.43
C ASP A 9 23.05 -11.89 35.68
N MET A 10 23.38 -13.08 35.18
CA MET A 10 24.51 -13.32 34.27
C MET A 10 24.22 -12.67 32.91
N ALA A 11 24.21 -11.34 32.86
CA ALA A 11 24.07 -10.57 31.64
C ALA A 11 25.31 -10.79 30.76
N GLU A 12 25.09 -11.24 29.52
CA GLU A 12 26.18 -11.50 28.57
C GLU A 12 27.04 -10.24 28.32
N PRO A 13 28.38 -10.38 28.22
CA PRO A 13 29.28 -9.26 28.02
C PRO A 13 29.03 -8.57 26.68
N ILE A 14 28.80 -7.25 26.74
CA ILE A 14 28.52 -6.42 25.58
C ILE A 14 29.86 -6.09 24.90
N THR A 15 29.93 -6.31 23.58
CA THR A 15 31.13 -5.98 22.80
C THR A 15 31.09 -4.54 22.29
N TYR A 16 32.19 -3.82 22.50
CA TYR A 16 32.41 -2.46 22.04
C TYR A 16 33.63 -2.41 21.10
N ILE A 17 33.75 -1.35 20.30
CA ILE A 17 34.90 -1.07 19.44
C ILE A 17 35.62 0.14 20.02
N CYS A 18 36.93 0.04 20.26
CA CYS A 18 37.70 1.17 20.75
C CYS A 18 37.82 2.28 19.70
N GLY A 19 37.47 3.51 20.06
CA GLY A 19 37.52 4.66 19.15
C GLY A 19 38.94 5.10 18.76
N GLU A 20 39.96 4.62 19.46
CA GLU A 20 41.35 5.03 19.24
C GLU A 20 42.16 3.96 18.50
N CYS A 21 42.12 2.70 18.96
CA CYS A 21 42.84 1.59 18.32
C CYS A 21 41.98 0.65 17.46
N GLY A 22 40.65 0.79 17.48
CA GLY A 22 39.74 -0.02 16.65
C GLY A 22 39.54 -1.47 17.10
N ASN A 23 40.21 -1.93 18.18
CA ASN A 23 40.03 -3.29 18.68
C ASN A 23 38.67 -3.51 19.32
N ASP A 24 38.17 -4.74 19.18
CA ASP A 24 37.00 -5.23 19.89
C ASP A 24 37.32 -5.36 21.39
N VAL A 25 36.42 -4.85 22.24
CA VAL A 25 36.54 -4.82 23.70
C VAL A 25 35.22 -5.32 24.29
N ALA A 26 35.21 -6.56 24.78
CA ALA A 26 34.08 -7.10 25.52
C ALA A 26 34.10 -6.60 26.97
N LEU A 27 33.00 -5.98 27.41
CA LEU A 27 32.82 -5.46 28.76
C LEU A 27 31.59 -6.07 29.42
N GLN A 28 31.75 -6.47 30.68
CA GLN A 28 30.62 -6.81 31.55
C GLN A 28 29.86 -5.54 31.94
N SER A 29 28.59 -5.67 32.31
CA SER A 29 27.70 -4.53 32.65
C SER A 29 28.27 -3.57 33.69
N THR A 30 29.10 -4.08 34.62
CA THR A 30 29.72 -3.31 35.72
C THR A 30 31.20 -2.95 35.47
N ALA A 31 31.79 -3.39 34.35
CA ALA A 31 33.21 -3.18 34.08
C ALA A 31 33.52 -1.75 33.63
N ALA A 32 34.67 -1.21 34.07
CA ALA A 32 35.12 0.12 33.68
C ALA A 32 35.30 0.24 32.16
N VAL A 33 34.70 1.28 31.56
CA VAL A 33 34.73 1.54 30.11
C VAL A 33 36.14 1.96 29.67
N ARG A 34 36.96 0.97 29.32
CA ARG A 34 38.34 1.18 28.87
C ARG A 34 38.81 0.08 27.92
N CYS A 35 39.51 0.47 26.86
CA CYS A 35 40.16 -0.47 25.96
C CYS A 35 41.34 -1.17 26.65
N ARG A 36 41.34 -2.51 26.64
CA ARG A 36 42.44 -3.32 27.20
C ARG A 36 43.73 -3.27 26.38
N ASN A 37 43.66 -2.78 25.13
CA ASN A 37 44.81 -2.73 24.23
C ASN A 37 45.53 -1.36 24.24
N CYS A 38 44.79 -0.25 24.18
CA CYS A 38 45.40 1.09 24.13
C CYS A 38 45.05 1.99 25.33
N GLY A 39 44.25 1.51 26.29
CA GLY A 39 43.88 2.28 27.48
C GLY A 39 42.87 3.41 27.24
N SER A 40 42.44 3.63 26.00
CA SER A 40 41.44 4.66 25.65
C SER A 40 40.08 4.37 26.30
N ARG A 41 39.38 5.43 26.71
CA ARG A 41 38.04 5.35 27.35
C ARG A 41 36.88 5.53 26.37
N ILE A 42 37.17 5.86 25.12
CA ILE A 42 36.15 6.05 24.09
C ILE A 42 35.89 4.70 23.43
N LEU A 43 34.73 4.10 23.71
CA LEU A 43 34.30 2.81 23.17
C LEU A 43 32.92 2.94 22.50
N TYR A 44 32.79 2.50 21.25
CA TYR A 44 31.54 2.48 20.50
C TYR A 44 30.84 1.15 20.69
N LYS A 45 29.59 1.14 21.15
CA LYS A 45 28.80 -0.10 21.27
C LYS A 45 28.65 -0.71 19.87
N LYS A 46 29.04 -1.98 19.73
CA LYS A 46 28.86 -2.69 18.47
C LYS A 46 27.36 -2.98 18.30
N ARG A 47 26.71 -2.38 17.29
CA ARG A 47 25.26 -2.51 17.08
C ARG A 47 24.94 -3.11 15.71
N SER A 48 23.93 -3.99 15.72
CA SER A 48 23.03 -4.51 14.66
C SER A 48 23.59 -5.17 13.40
N TYR A 49 24.76 -4.78 12.88
CA TYR A 49 25.17 -5.28 11.55
C TYR A 49 25.60 -6.76 11.54
N ARG A 50 26.34 -7.22 12.56
CA ARG A 50 26.76 -8.65 12.64
C ARG A 50 25.59 -9.60 12.88
N GLU A 51 24.62 -9.16 13.66
CA GLU A 51 23.39 -9.92 13.98
C GLU A 51 22.51 -10.07 12.73
N LEU A 52 22.33 -8.98 11.97
CA LEU A 52 21.62 -9.01 10.70
C LEU A 52 22.31 -9.90 9.67
N LYS A 53 23.65 -9.85 9.60
CA LYS A 53 24.40 -10.73 8.71
C LYS A 53 24.21 -12.21 9.05
N SER A 54 24.33 -12.58 10.33
CA SER A 54 24.10 -13.96 10.76
C SER A 54 22.67 -14.43 10.54
N LEU A 55 21.69 -13.54 10.70
CA LEU A 55 20.29 -13.83 10.42
C LEU A 55 20.06 -14.04 8.92
N ALA A 56 20.64 -13.19 8.07
CA ALA A 56 20.57 -13.37 6.62
C ALA A 56 21.19 -14.70 6.17
N GLU A 57 22.36 -15.06 6.68
CA GLU A 57 23.02 -16.35 6.38
C GLU A 57 22.19 -17.56 6.83
N LEU A 58 21.55 -17.47 8.01
CA LEU A 58 20.64 -18.51 8.51
C LEU A 58 19.41 -18.66 7.60
N LEU A 59 18.75 -17.54 7.25
CA LEU A 59 17.55 -17.54 6.42
C LEU A 59 17.84 -18.00 4.99
N TYR A 60 19.04 -17.70 4.47
CA TYR A 60 19.49 -18.09 3.14
C TYR A 60 19.83 -19.59 3.05
N SER A 61 20.28 -20.19 4.15
CA SER A 61 20.64 -21.62 4.24
C SER A 61 19.53 -22.51 4.81
N ALA A 62 18.34 -21.94 5.06
CA ALA A 62 17.20 -22.69 5.58
C ALA A 62 16.75 -23.77 4.59
N SER A 63 16.59 -25.00 5.08
CA SER A 63 16.00 -26.11 4.30
C SER A 63 14.53 -25.86 4.01
N GLU A 64 14.02 -26.32 2.86
CA GLU A 64 12.62 -26.18 2.44
C GLU A 64 11.61 -26.56 3.53
N ASP A 65 11.90 -27.60 4.31
CA ASP A 65 11.03 -28.11 5.38
C ASP A 65 10.92 -27.18 6.60
N ARG A 66 11.82 -26.20 6.76
CA ARG A 66 11.89 -25.31 7.94
C ARG A 66 11.50 -23.86 7.66
N ILE A 67 11.22 -23.51 6.41
CA ILE A 67 10.99 -22.12 6.00
C ILE A 67 9.80 -21.50 6.75
N VAL A 68 8.75 -22.28 7.03
CA VAL A 68 7.57 -21.81 7.78
C VAL A 68 7.91 -21.54 9.26
N GLU A 69 8.75 -22.37 9.87
CA GLU A 69 9.18 -22.20 11.27
C GLU A 69 10.13 -21.00 11.45
N GLU A 70 10.91 -20.70 10.42
CA GLU A 70 11.90 -19.62 10.40
C GLU A 70 11.30 -18.26 10.00
N TYR A 71 10.00 -18.20 9.66
CA TYR A 71 9.33 -16.99 9.21
C TYR A 71 9.37 -15.84 10.22
N GLU A 72 9.26 -16.12 11.53
CA GLU A 72 9.41 -15.09 12.57
C GLU A 72 10.78 -14.42 12.53
N LYS A 73 11.84 -15.19 12.23
CA LYS A 73 13.20 -14.67 12.13
C LYS A 73 13.37 -13.82 10.87
N PHE A 74 12.67 -14.16 9.78
CA PHE A 74 12.58 -13.33 8.58
C PHE A 74 11.87 -12.00 8.86
N GLU A 75 10.74 -12.01 9.57
CA GLU A 75 10.02 -10.79 9.93
C GLU A 75 10.87 -9.89 10.83
N PHE A 76 11.55 -10.46 11.82
CA PHE A 76 12.49 -9.74 12.66
C PHE A 76 13.66 -9.15 11.87
N PHE A 77 14.26 -9.93 10.96
CA PHE A 77 15.33 -9.47 10.08
C PHE A 77 14.87 -8.28 9.22
N LYS A 78 13.69 -8.38 8.59
CA LYS A 78 13.09 -7.31 7.79
C LYS A 78 12.91 -6.02 8.59
N LEU A 79 12.27 -6.09 9.75
CA LEU A 79 12.06 -4.93 10.62
C LEU A 79 13.37 -4.27 11.04
N LYS A 80 14.40 -5.06 11.35
CA LYS A 80 15.73 -4.55 11.70
C LYS A 80 16.44 -3.92 10.49
N LEU A 81 16.33 -4.52 9.31
CA LEU A 81 16.88 -3.98 8.06
C LEU A 81 16.24 -2.63 7.71
N ASP A 82 14.91 -2.53 7.84
CA ASP A 82 14.13 -1.30 7.61
C ASP A 82 14.50 -0.21 8.64
N SER A 83 14.70 -0.59 9.90
CA SER A 83 15.09 0.36 10.95
C SER A 83 16.44 1.06 10.68
N LEU A 84 17.34 0.43 9.93
CA LEU A 84 18.64 0.98 9.58
C LEU A 84 18.61 1.87 8.34
N LEU A 85 17.58 1.77 7.51
CA LEU A 85 17.46 2.46 6.22
C LEU A 85 17.63 3.98 6.38
N SER A 86 16.93 4.58 7.34
CA SER A 86 17.01 6.03 7.59
C SER A 86 18.41 6.51 7.98
N THR A 87 19.17 5.67 8.69
CA THR A 87 20.54 5.97 9.12
C THR A 87 21.52 5.83 7.96
N ILE A 88 21.38 4.78 7.16
CA ILE A 88 22.21 4.54 5.96
C ILE A 88 21.96 5.61 4.89
N THR A 89 20.70 5.99 4.66
CA THR A 89 20.34 7.08 3.74
C THR A 89 20.97 8.40 4.15
N ARG A 90 20.99 8.71 5.46
CA ARG A 90 21.68 9.90 5.97
C ARG A 90 23.19 9.86 5.68
N TYR A 91 23.82 8.70 5.88
CA TYR A 91 25.23 8.53 5.56
C TYR A 91 25.53 8.64 4.06
N ARG A 92 24.68 8.10 3.17
CA ARG A 92 24.81 8.25 1.72
C ARG A 92 24.76 9.73 1.28
N ILE A 93 23.81 10.49 1.83
CA ILE A 93 23.69 11.93 1.55
C ILE A 93 24.95 12.67 2.02
N GLN A 94 25.44 12.37 3.22
CA GLN A 94 26.64 12.99 3.78
C GLN A 94 27.93 12.59 3.05
N LEU A 95 27.96 11.44 2.37
CA LEU A 95 29.08 11.00 1.53
C LEU A 95 29.08 11.69 0.14
N ASN A 96 27.90 12.08 -0.37
CA ASN A 96 27.74 12.67 -1.70
C ASN A 96 27.75 14.22 -1.70
N ASP A 97 27.68 14.87 -0.54
CA ASP A 97 27.71 16.33 -0.45
C ASP A 97 29.10 16.86 -0.85
N SER A 98 29.14 17.62 -1.95
CA SER A 98 30.38 18.03 -2.65
C SER A 98 30.99 19.33 -2.12
N GLN A 99 30.50 19.86 -0.99
CA GLN A 99 31.11 21.04 -0.37
C GLN A 99 32.29 20.63 0.51
N ASP A 100 33.39 21.37 0.37
CA ASP A 100 34.76 21.21 0.89
C ASP A 100 34.93 21.10 2.43
N LYS A 101 33.90 20.65 3.16
CA LYS A 101 33.95 20.34 4.59
C LYS A 101 33.77 18.84 4.75
N THR A 102 34.86 18.11 4.85
CA THR A 102 34.83 16.69 5.25
C THR A 102 34.19 16.57 6.65
N ILE A 103 32.89 16.23 6.69
CA ILE A 103 32.11 16.05 7.93
C ILE A 103 32.70 14.89 8.77
N PHE A 104 33.34 13.93 8.10
CA PHE A 104 33.95 12.77 8.72
C PHE A 104 35.47 12.78 8.57
N GLY A 105 36.18 12.56 9.68
CA GLY A 105 37.61 12.27 9.64
C GLY A 105 37.90 10.96 8.87
N PRO A 106 39.13 10.75 8.38
CA PRO A 106 39.48 9.67 7.44
C PRO A 106 39.16 8.26 7.94
N LYS A 107 39.27 8.01 9.26
CA LYS A 107 38.89 6.71 9.87
C LYS A 107 37.37 6.52 9.90
N THR A 108 36.63 7.55 10.30
CA THR A 108 35.17 7.53 10.35
C THR A 108 34.57 7.39 8.96
N LEU A 109 35.15 8.07 7.97
CA LEU A 109 34.76 7.97 6.57
C LEU A 109 34.89 6.53 6.06
N LYS A 110 35.99 5.83 6.39
CA LYS A 110 36.18 4.42 6.03
C LYS A 110 35.13 3.51 6.68
N THR A 111 34.81 3.74 7.95
CA THR A 111 33.77 2.98 8.68
C THR A 111 32.38 3.21 8.09
N VAL A 112 32.03 4.46 7.77
CA VAL A 112 30.74 4.82 7.17
C VAL A 112 30.61 4.21 5.77
N ASN A 113 31.64 4.28 4.93
CA ASN A 113 31.64 3.62 3.63
C ASN A 113 31.48 2.10 3.75
N SER A 114 32.18 1.47 4.71
CA SER A 114 32.01 0.04 4.99
C SER A 114 30.56 -0.25 5.36
N LEU A 115 29.98 0.46 6.33
CA LEU A 115 28.60 0.27 6.79
C LEU A 115 27.56 0.41 5.67
N VAL A 116 27.73 1.40 4.79
CA VAL A 116 26.84 1.59 3.62
C VAL A 116 26.98 0.40 2.67
N SER A 117 28.20 0.05 2.26
CA SER A 117 28.44 -1.10 1.36
C SER A 117 27.95 -2.43 1.95
N ASP A 118 28.11 -2.58 3.25
CA ASP A 118 27.74 -3.76 4.01
C ASP A 118 26.22 -3.88 4.15
N TYR A 119 25.51 -2.76 4.32
CA TYR A 119 24.05 -2.70 4.26
C TYR A 119 23.53 -3.02 2.86
N ASP A 120 24.16 -2.48 1.82
CA ASP A 120 23.76 -2.69 0.42
C ASP A 120 23.76 -4.18 0.07
N LYS A 121 24.80 -4.92 0.47
CA LYS A 121 24.89 -6.38 0.27
C LYS A 121 23.78 -7.15 0.99
N LEU A 122 23.43 -6.74 2.22
CA LEU A 122 22.34 -7.40 2.97
C LEU A 122 20.98 -7.09 2.34
N TYR A 123 20.82 -5.88 1.83
CA TYR A 123 19.61 -5.44 1.17
C TYR A 123 19.41 -6.15 -0.18
N GLU A 124 20.48 -6.33 -0.95
CA GLU A 124 20.50 -7.14 -2.17
C GLU A 124 20.12 -8.61 -1.89
N ALA A 125 20.74 -9.24 -0.88
CA ALA A 125 20.38 -10.60 -0.46
C ALA A 125 18.92 -10.71 0.02
N TYR A 126 18.38 -9.66 0.65
CA TYR A 126 16.98 -9.59 1.03
C TYR A 126 16.07 -9.52 -0.19
N GLU A 127 16.29 -8.59 -1.13
CA GLU A 127 15.43 -8.40 -2.30
C GLU A 127 15.47 -9.58 -3.27
N ASP A 128 16.67 -10.10 -3.57
CA ASP A 128 16.84 -11.11 -4.61
C ASP A 128 16.42 -12.52 -4.15
N HIS A 129 16.58 -12.81 -2.86
CA HIS A 129 16.40 -14.17 -2.33
C HIS A 129 15.35 -14.23 -1.22
N LEU A 130 15.60 -13.59 -0.08
CA LEU A 130 14.78 -13.79 1.12
C LEU A 130 13.34 -13.30 0.94
N TYR A 131 13.15 -12.15 0.28
CA TYR A 131 11.82 -11.59 0.02
C TYR A 131 10.98 -12.52 -0.84
N ASN A 132 11.57 -13.11 -1.89
CA ASN A 132 10.88 -13.99 -2.81
C ASN A 132 10.49 -15.33 -2.17
N ILE A 133 11.30 -15.83 -1.25
CA ILE A 133 11.04 -17.09 -0.54
C ILE A 133 10.02 -16.91 0.58
N TYR A 134 10.20 -15.89 1.42
CA TYR A 134 9.41 -15.77 2.65
C TYR A 134 8.11 -14.99 2.45
N THR A 135 8.02 -13.99 1.56
CA THR A 135 6.77 -13.21 1.38
C THR A 135 5.56 -14.07 0.98
N PRO A 136 5.67 -15.04 0.03
CA PRO A 136 4.52 -15.84 -0.37
C PRO A 136 3.99 -16.76 0.74
N ILE A 137 4.81 -17.16 1.70
CA ILE A 137 4.46 -18.15 2.74
C ILE A 137 3.86 -17.52 4.00
N GLN A 138 3.63 -16.20 4.03
CA GLN A 138 3.03 -15.50 5.17
C GLN A 138 1.70 -16.15 5.62
N HIS A 139 0.87 -16.55 4.66
CA HIS A 139 -0.41 -17.22 4.93
C HIS A 139 -0.22 -18.59 5.59
N LEU A 140 0.79 -19.36 5.15
CA LEU A 140 1.15 -20.66 5.72
C LEU A 140 1.66 -20.52 7.15
N TYR A 141 2.48 -19.50 7.41
CA TYR A 141 2.93 -19.18 8.76
C TYR A 141 1.76 -18.78 9.68
N ASN A 142 0.81 -17.96 9.19
CA ASN A 142 -0.39 -17.59 9.95
C ASN A 142 -1.30 -18.78 10.25
N GLU A 143 -1.36 -19.76 9.35
CA GLU A 143 -2.07 -21.02 9.58
C GLU A 143 -1.32 -21.93 10.58
N TYR A 144 0.00 -22.07 10.43
CA TYR A 144 0.85 -22.78 11.38
C TYR A 144 0.74 -22.21 12.79
N LYS A 145 0.77 -20.89 12.93
CA LYS A 145 0.60 -20.17 14.20
C LYS A 145 -0.81 -20.38 14.78
N ARG A 146 -1.86 -20.26 13.96
CA ARG A 146 -3.24 -20.53 14.40
C ARG A 146 -3.45 -21.97 14.83
N ASN A 147 -2.92 -22.95 14.10
CA ASN A 147 -3.04 -24.35 14.49
C ASN A 147 -2.29 -24.63 15.80
N LYS A 148 -1.13 -24.00 15.99
CA LYS A 148 -0.38 -24.04 17.25
C LYS A 148 -1.12 -23.36 18.41
N GLU A 149 -1.91 -22.32 18.14
CA GLU A 149 -2.77 -21.61 19.13
C GLU A 149 -4.10 -22.33 19.40
N VAL A 150 -4.70 -23.00 18.41
CA VAL A 150 -5.95 -23.78 18.53
C VAL A 150 -5.73 -25.10 19.25
N GLU A 151 -4.54 -25.70 19.14
CA GLU A 151 -4.11 -26.80 20.02
C GLU A 151 -4.08 -26.38 21.51
N LEU A 152 -4.11 -25.07 21.82
CA LEU A 152 -4.01 -24.55 23.18
C LEU A 152 -5.34 -24.16 23.86
N GLU A 153 -6.48 -23.93 23.15
CA GLU A 153 -7.75 -23.55 23.81
C GLU A 153 -9.06 -24.04 23.11
N PRO A 154 -9.98 -24.77 23.80
CA PRO A 154 -11.31 -25.11 23.26
C PRO A 154 -12.48 -24.32 23.90
N GLU A 155 -13.41 -23.88 23.03
CA GLU A 155 -14.85 -23.51 23.23
C GLU A 155 -15.29 -22.09 23.69
N LYS A 156 -16.12 -21.41 22.85
CA LYS A 156 -17.57 -21.08 23.06
C LYS A 156 -18.09 -19.97 22.12
N VAL A 157 -19.23 -20.19 21.44
CA VAL A 157 -20.00 -19.17 20.67
C VAL A 157 -21.48 -19.23 21.10
N GLN A 158 -22.15 -18.08 21.27
CA GLN A 158 -23.61 -18.00 21.56
C GLN A 158 -24.29 -16.75 20.93
N PHE A 159 -25.45 -16.94 20.28
CA PHE A 159 -26.22 -15.96 19.46
C PHE A 159 -27.45 -15.36 20.20
N LYS A 160 -27.93 -14.17 19.76
CA LYS A 160 -29.27 -13.58 20.11
C LYS A 160 -30.06 -13.18 18.84
N SER A 161 -31.41 -13.12 18.98
CA SER A 161 -32.44 -13.33 17.94
C SER A 161 -32.93 -12.08 17.15
N ILE A 162 -33.20 -12.28 15.86
CA ILE A 162 -33.38 -11.34 14.73
C ILE A 162 -34.75 -10.62 14.66
N VAL A 163 -35.73 -11.05 15.45
CA VAL A 163 -37.15 -10.74 15.18
C VAL A 163 -37.61 -9.35 15.66
N GLU A 164 -36.98 -8.80 16.70
CA GLU A 164 -37.42 -7.53 17.30
C GLU A 164 -37.00 -6.29 16.49
N GLU A 165 -35.88 -6.40 15.77
CA GLU A 165 -35.28 -5.29 15.03
C GLU A 165 -36.08 -4.96 13.75
N THR A 166 -36.68 -5.97 13.10
CA THR A 166 -37.41 -5.81 11.83
C THR A 166 -38.67 -4.95 11.95
N LYS A 167 -39.30 -4.94 13.13
CA LYS A 167 -40.60 -4.27 13.33
C LYS A 167 -40.47 -2.76 13.55
N LEU A 168 -39.32 -2.31 14.03
CA LEU A 168 -39.04 -0.90 14.29
C LEU A 168 -38.73 -0.15 12.97
N ASN A 169 -38.04 -0.81 12.05
CA ASN A 169 -37.55 -0.21 10.79
C ASN A 169 -38.68 0.09 9.79
N LEU A 170 -39.74 -0.73 9.75
CA LEU A 170 -40.85 -0.51 8.82
C LEU A 170 -41.63 0.78 9.09
N LYS A 171 -41.71 1.21 10.35
CA LYS A 171 -42.40 2.46 10.72
C LYS A 171 -41.65 3.72 10.28
N GLN A 172 -40.32 3.67 10.24
CA GLN A 172 -39.49 4.83 9.90
C GLN A 172 -39.49 5.11 8.39
N ILE A 173 -39.70 4.09 7.56
CA ILE A 173 -39.68 4.18 6.09
C ILE A 173 -40.88 4.97 5.54
N ASP A 174 -42.06 4.82 6.15
CA ASP A 174 -43.28 5.49 5.69
C ASP A 174 -43.26 7.00 5.97
N GLU A 175 -42.54 7.43 7.02
CA GLU A 175 -42.36 8.85 7.36
C GLU A 175 -41.41 9.58 6.41
N VAL A 176 -40.46 8.86 5.79
CA VAL A 176 -39.44 9.43 4.89
C VAL A 176 -39.99 9.63 3.48
N LYS A 177 -40.88 8.75 3.01
CA LYS A 177 -41.49 8.83 1.67
C LYS A 177 -42.38 10.06 1.45
N GLN A 178 -42.93 10.63 2.53
CA GLN A 178 -43.76 11.83 2.44
C GLN A 178 -42.96 13.13 2.27
N LYS A 179 -41.63 13.12 2.49
CA LYS A 179 -40.82 14.35 2.58
C LYS A 179 -40.12 14.79 1.30
N ILE A 180 -40.12 14.02 0.20
CA ILE A 180 -39.26 14.33 -0.95
C ILE A 180 -40.10 14.43 -2.24
N LYS A 181 -40.43 15.66 -2.65
CA LYS A 181 -40.98 16.01 -3.96
C LYS A 181 -40.16 17.19 -4.54
N GLU A 182 -39.39 16.90 -5.59
CA GLU A 182 -38.74 17.76 -6.62
C GLU A 182 -37.49 18.64 -6.33
N VAL A 183 -36.43 18.38 -7.13
CA VAL A 183 -35.62 19.23 -8.05
C VAL A 183 -34.10 18.88 -7.97
N PRO A 184 -33.38 18.62 -9.09
CA PRO A 184 -32.00 18.12 -9.09
C PRO A 184 -30.93 19.22 -9.19
N ARG A 185 -29.80 19.10 -8.46
CA ARG A 185 -28.48 19.71 -8.79
C ARG A 185 -27.32 19.24 -7.88
N GLU A 186 -26.12 19.28 -8.49
CA GLU A 186 -24.74 19.08 -7.98
C GLU A 186 -24.31 17.63 -7.61
N VAL A 187 -23.28 17.13 -8.30
CA VAL A 187 -22.62 15.86 -7.94
C VAL A 187 -21.53 16.19 -6.93
N ASP A 188 -21.92 16.11 -5.66
CA ASP A 188 -21.02 16.07 -4.51
C ASP A 188 -20.66 14.62 -4.20
N PHE A 189 -19.41 14.23 -4.48
CA PHE A 189 -18.91 12.88 -4.16
C PHE A 189 -18.67 12.67 -2.66
N ALA A 190 -18.78 13.71 -1.82
CA ALA A 190 -18.72 13.57 -0.36
C ALA A 190 -20.04 13.02 0.23
N ASN A 191 -21.12 12.95 -0.54
CA ASN A 191 -22.44 12.47 -0.12
C ASN A 191 -22.83 11.09 -0.66
N ILE A 192 -21.86 10.33 -1.18
CA ILE A 192 -22.06 8.93 -1.49
C ILE A 192 -22.42 8.18 -0.19
N LYS A 193 -23.70 7.92 0.05
CA LYS A 193 -24.14 7.04 1.13
C LYS A 193 -23.81 5.60 0.74
N ASN A 194 -23.19 4.90 1.69
CA ASN A 194 -22.92 3.48 1.64
C ASN A 194 -24.22 2.72 1.86
N GLU A 195 -25.00 2.55 0.80
CA GLU A 195 -26.10 1.59 0.77
C GLU A 195 -25.60 0.31 0.09
N ASP A 196 -25.81 -0.82 0.76
CA ASP A 196 -25.20 -2.10 0.41
C ASP A 196 -26.12 -2.84 -0.56
N LEU A 197 -25.67 -3.00 -1.81
CA LEU A 197 -26.35 -3.83 -2.79
C LEU A 197 -25.74 -5.24 -2.82
N PRO A 198 -26.53 -6.32 -2.71
CA PRO A 198 -26.06 -7.66 -3.02
C PRO A 198 -25.99 -7.82 -4.55
N SER A 199 -24.79 -7.76 -5.15
CA SER A 199 -24.60 -8.05 -6.58
C SER A 199 -23.40 -8.96 -6.82
N ASN A 200 -23.65 -10.27 -6.76
CA ASN A 200 -22.68 -11.26 -7.20
C ASN A 200 -22.36 -11.11 -8.71
N THR A 201 -23.32 -10.67 -9.55
CA THR A 201 -23.14 -10.64 -11.01
C THR A 201 -22.25 -9.50 -11.53
N LEU A 202 -22.26 -8.33 -10.89
CA LEU A 202 -21.40 -7.20 -11.28
C LEU A 202 -19.95 -7.44 -10.83
N PHE A 203 -19.78 -7.91 -9.60
CA PHE A 203 -18.47 -8.25 -9.06
C PHE A 203 -17.77 -9.31 -9.90
N ASP A 204 -18.46 -10.42 -10.22
CA ASP A 204 -17.89 -11.50 -11.04
C ASP A 204 -17.36 -10.99 -12.38
N LYS A 205 -18.11 -10.10 -13.06
CA LYS A 205 -17.68 -9.50 -14.33
C LYS A 205 -16.47 -8.58 -14.18
N ILE A 206 -16.41 -7.80 -13.10
CA ILE A 206 -15.24 -6.97 -12.81
C ILE A 206 -14.03 -7.86 -12.52
N VAL A 207 -14.20 -8.93 -11.75
CA VAL A 207 -13.13 -9.90 -11.48
C VAL A 207 -12.63 -10.54 -12.77
N ASP A 208 -13.52 -10.92 -13.69
CA ASP A 208 -13.13 -11.48 -14.98
C ASP A 208 -12.32 -10.48 -15.82
N ILE A 209 -12.70 -9.20 -15.82
CA ILE A 209 -11.91 -8.13 -16.43
C ILE A 209 -10.54 -7.99 -15.78
N TYR A 210 -10.40 -8.27 -14.49
CA TYR A 210 -9.12 -8.19 -13.77
C TYR A 210 -8.28 -9.48 -13.89
N LYS A 211 -8.89 -10.60 -14.31
CA LYS A 211 -8.20 -11.84 -14.67
C LYS A 211 -7.67 -11.83 -16.10
N SER A 212 -8.29 -11.08 -17.02
CA SER A 212 -7.85 -11.00 -18.43
C SER A 212 -6.50 -10.29 -18.58
N GLU A 213 -5.92 -10.27 -19.79
CA GLU A 213 -4.75 -9.42 -20.04
C GLU A 213 -5.11 -7.93 -19.91
N PRO A 214 -4.24 -7.09 -19.31
CA PRO A 214 -4.47 -5.66 -19.24
C PRO A 214 -4.34 -5.03 -20.62
N CYS A 215 -5.26 -4.12 -20.96
CA CYS A 215 -5.20 -3.37 -22.20
C CYS A 215 -3.94 -2.47 -22.23
N LYS A 216 -3.35 -2.31 -23.41
CA LYS A 216 -2.04 -1.64 -23.59
C LYS A 216 -2.17 -0.14 -23.84
N ASP A 217 -3.32 0.32 -24.31
CA ASP A 217 -3.58 1.71 -24.69
C ASP A 217 -4.99 2.15 -24.28
N LEU A 218 -5.16 3.45 -24.06
CA LEU A 218 -6.41 4.01 -23.52
C LEU A 218 -7.45 4.19 -24.63
N GLU A 219 -7.00 4.39 -25.86
CA GLU A 219 -7.79 4.62 -27.07
C GLU A 219 -8.63 3.40 -27.44
N THR A 220 -8.07 2.20 -27.33
CA THR A 220 -8.80 0.94 -27.53
C THR A 220 -9.92 0.81 -26.50
N ILE A 221 -9.64 1.12 -25.22
CA ILE A 221 -10.66 1.07 -24.16
C ILE A 221 -11.78 2.09 -24.44
N LEU A 222 -11.43 3.32 -24.83
CA LEU A 222 -12.42 4.34 -25.18
C LEU A 222 -13.28 3.92 -26.39
N THR A 223 -12.68 3.24 -27.37
CA THR A 223 -13.38 2.70 -28.53
C THR A 223 -14.37 1.61 -28.12
N ASP A 224 -13.95 0.68 -27.25
CA ASP A 224 -14.84 -0.36 -26.69
C ASP A 224 -16.06 0.28 -26.00
N ILE A 225 -15.84 1.24 -25.10
CA ILE A 225 -16.94 1.92 -24.37
C ILE A 225 -17.86 2.65 -25.35
N GLY A 226 -17.30 3.33 -26.37
CA GLY A 226 -18.08 4.05 -27.38
C GLY A 226 -18.94 3.12 -28.24
N ASN A 227 -18.44 1.93 -28.56
CA ASN A 227 -19.16 0.92 -29.33
C ASN A 227 -20.25 0.23 -28.51
N GLU A 228 -19.96 -0.07 -27.24
CA GLU A 228 -20.90 -0.75 -26.33
C GLU A 228 -22.02 0.19 -25.86
N HIS A 229 -21.69 1.47 -25.60
CA HIS A 229 -22.58 2.43 -24.95
C HIS A 229 -22.55 3.81 -25.62
N PRO A 230 -22.97 3.94 -26.89
CA PRO A 230 -22.83 5.18 -27.66
C PRO A 230 -23.59 6.39 -27.09
N ASP A 231 -24.74 6.17 -26.45
CA ASP A 231 -25.58 7.23 -25.88
C ASP A 231 -25.03 7.76 -24.55
N GLU A 232 -24.48 6.88 -23.73
CA GLU A 232 -23.95 7.18 -22.41
C GLU A 232 -22.44 7.46 -22.43
N PHE A 233 -21.78 7.24 -23.57
CA PHE A 233 -20.33 7.32 -23.75
C PHE A 233 -19.73 8.59 -23.15
N LEU A 234 -20.29 9.76 -23.52
CA LEU A 234 -19.77 11.04 -23.06
C LEU A 234 -19.88 11.17 -21.54
N LYS A 235 -20.98 10.69 -20.95
CA LYS A 235 -21.23 10.77 -19.52
C LYS A 235 -20.27 9.87 -18.73
N ILE A 236 -20.03 8.64 -19.23
CA ILE A 236 -19.07 7.69 -18.65
C ILE A 236 -17.67 8.28 -18.62
N VAL A 237 -17.20 8.78 -19.77
CA VAL A 237 -15.84 9.33 -19.91
C VAL A 237 -15.68 10.62 -19.09
N GLU A 238 -16.71 11.47 -19.01
CA GLU A 238 -16.71 12.64 -18.12
C GLU A 238 -16.58 12.26 -16.64
N ASN A 239 -17.36 11.29 -16.18
CA ASN A 239 -17.30 10.83 -14.79
C ASN A 239 -15.90 10.27 -14.44
N LEU A 240 -15.32 9.45 -15.33
CA LEU A 240 -13.96 8.94 -15.15
C LEU A 240 -12.90 10.05 -15.22
N SER A 241 -13.03 11.00 -16.16
CA SER A 241 -12.11 12.14 -16.26
C SER A 241 -12.13 13.00 -15.00
N ASN A 242 -13.30 13.19 -14.39
CA ASN A 242 -13.43 13.94 -13.14
C ASN A 242 -12.73 13.21 -11.99
N LEU A 243 -12.95 11.90 -11.86
CA LEU A 243 -12.28 11.07 -10.85
C LEU A 243 -10.75 11.17 -10.96
N PHE A 244 -10.19 10.92 -12.14
CA PHE A 244 -8.73 10.97 -12.34
C PHE A 244 -8.15 12.39 -12.18
N ASN A 245 -8.90 13.42 -12.53
CA ASN A 245 -8.49 14.80 -12.29
C ASN A 245 -8.42 15.13 -10.80
N GLU A 246 -9.36 14.65 -9.99
CA GLU A 246 -9.33 14.86 -8.53
C GLU A 246 -8.21 14.04 -7.87
N ILE A 247 -8.00 12.77 -8.26
CA ILE A 247 -6.87 11.96 -7.78
C ILE A 247 -5.53 12.63 -8.15
N SER A 248 -5.38 13.13 -9.39
CA SER A 248 -4.15 13.79 -9.84
C SER A 248 -3.85 15.08 -9.08
N ARG A 249 -4.87 15.83 -8.65
CA ARG A 249 -4.71 17.05 -7.83
C ARG A 249 -4.38 16.75 -6.38
N LYS A 250 -4.89 15.64 -5.85
CA LYS A 250 -4.73 15.24 -4.44
C LYS A 250 -4.38 13.75 -4.34
N PRO A 251 -3.18 13.35 -4.79
CA PRO A 251 -2.79 11.94 -4.82
C PRO A 251 -2.72 11.31 -3.42
N ASP A 252 -2.42 12.12 -2.40
CA ASP A 252 -2.27 11.67 -1.01
C ASP A 252 -3.62 11.33 -0.35
N GLU A 253 -4.75 11.77 -0.93
CA GLU A 253 -6.09 11.54 -0.39
C GLU A 253 -6.58 10.11 -0.68
N VAL A 254 -6.46 9.23 0.30
CA VAL A 254 -6.82 7.81 0.21
C VAL A 254 -8.29 7.60 -0.18
N ASN A 255 -9.21 8.47 0.27
CA ASN A 255 -10.64 8.40 -0.06
C ASN A 255 -10.91 8.42 -1.57
N LEU A 256 -10.10 9.15 -2.35
CA LEU A 256 -10.26 9.24 -3.80
C LEU A 256 -9.76 7.99 -4.53
N ARG A 257 -8.92 7.20 -3.86
CA ARG A 257 -8.22 6.03 -4.40
C ARG A 257 -8.81 4.70 -3.93
N LEU A 258 -9.81 4.75 -3.06
CA LEU A 258 -10.50 3.60 -2.48
C LEU A 258 -11.96 3.65 -2.91
N LEU A 259 -12.32 2.82 -3.89
CA LEU A 259 -13.64 2.79 -4.49
C LEU A 259 -14.35 1.49 -4.13
N ARG A 260 -15.45 1.59 -3.39
CA ARG A 260 -16.26 0.43 -2.99
C ARG A 260 -17.05 -0.09 -4.18
N ILE A 261 -16.85 -1.36 -4.57
CA ILE A 261 -17.48 -1.92 -5.78
C ILE A 261 -19.01 -1.93 -5.67
N ASN A 262 -19.53 -2.20 -4.48
CA ASN A 262 -20.98 -2.26 -4.22
C ASN A 262 -21.65 -0.89 -4.12
N ASN A 263 -20.90 0.20 -4.32
CA ASN A 263 -21.46 1.54 -4.23
C ASN A 263 -22.39 1.87 -5.41
N GLU A 264 -23.67 2.15 -5.12
CA GLU A 264 -24.68 2.41 -6.15
C GLU A 264 -24.31 3.58 -7.06
N LYS A 265 -23.85 4.69 -6.49
CA LYS A 265 -23.50 5.88 -7.26
C LYS A 265 -22.35 5.60 -8.22
N LEU A 266 -21.32 4.90 -7.74
CA LEU A 266 -20.18 4.48 -8.55
C LEU A 266 -20.59 3.50 -9.67
N GLN A 267 -21.49 2.57 -9.37
CA GLN A 267 -22.08 1.66 -10.35
C GLN A 267 -22.84 2.40 -11.43
N GLU A 268 -23.71 3.34 -11.06
CA GLU A 268 -24.48 4.14 -12.01
C GLU A 268 -23.60 5.05 -12.87
N ASP A 269 -22.59 5.69 -12.25
CA ASP A 269 -21.74 6.67 -12.90
C ASP A 269 -20.83 6.05 -13.96
N PHE A 270 -20.27 4.86 -13.71
CA PHE A 270 -19.52 4.14 -14.73
C PHE A 270 -19.40 2.62 -14.53
N LEU A 271 -19.34 2.07 -13.31
CA LEU A 271 -18.94 0.65 -13.14
C LEU A 271 -19.93 -0.38 -13.71
N LYS A 272 -21.22 -0.04 -13.87
CA LYS A 272 -22.19 -0.92 -14.56
C LYS A 272 -21.84 -1.14 -16.04
N TYR A 273 -21.05 -0.23 -16.61
CA TYR A 273 -20.50 -0.34 -17.97
C TYR A 273 -19.12 -0.98 -17.86
N PHE A 274 -19.04 -2.30 -17.99
CA PHE A 274 -17.86 -3.07 -17.59
C PHE A 274 -16.56 -2.64 -18.29
N SER A 275 -16.60 -2.23 -19.56
CA SER A 275 -15.41 -1.70 -20.26
C SER A 275 -14.83 -0.43 -19.63
N SER A 276 -15.61 0.33 -18.85
CA SER A 276 -15.10 1.45 -18.06
C SER A 276 -14.11 1.02 -16.96
N ALA A 277 -14.30 -0.17 -16.37
CA ALA A 277 -13.41 -0.71 -15.34
C ALA A 277 -12.02 -1.04 -15.89
N LYS A 278 -11.89 -1.25 -17.21
CA LYS A 278 -10.58 -1.39 -17.89
C LYS A 278 -9.73 -0.11 -17.76
N ILE A 279 -10.35 1.07 -17.71
CA ILE A 279 -9.63 2.35 -17.51
C ILE A 279 -9.02 2.39 -16.10
N LEU A 280 -9.78 1.97 -15.09
CA LEU A 280 -9.28 1.87 -13.71
C LEU A 280 -8.11 0.88 -13.63
N ARG A 281 -8.25 -0.29 -14.25
CA ARG A 281 -7.17 -1.28 -14.32
C ARG A 281 -5.94 -0.74 -15.03
N PHE A 282 -6.12 -0.06 -16.17
CA PHE A 282 -5.04 0.58 -16.92
C PHE A 282 -4.29 1.62 -16.09
N ALA A 283 -5.01 2.37 -15.25
CA ALA A 283 -4.43 3.35 -14.35
C ALA A 283 -3.73 2.75 -13.12
N GLY A 284 -3.91 1.45 -12.85
CA GLY A 284 -3.26 0.73 -11.76
C GLY A 284 -4.14 0.46 -10.54
N PHE A 285 -5.46 0.64 -10.63
CA PHE A 285 -6.36 0.13 -9.59
C PHE A 285 -6.26 -1.40 -9.54
N ARG A 286 -6.33 -1.96 -8.34
CA ARG A 286 -6.41 -3.40 -8.08
C ARG A 286 -7.68 -3.72 -7.29
N ILE A 287 -8.18 -4.94 -7.43
CA ILE A 287 -9.20 -5.45 -6.52
C ILE A 287 -8.50 -5.77 -5.19
N ALA A 288 -9.05 -5.29 -4.09
CA ALA A 288 -8.56 -5.54 -2.75
C ALA A 288 -9.73 -5.91 -1.82
N GLN A 289 -9.50 -6.85 -0.91
CA GLN A 289 -10.45 -7.20 0.14
C GLN A 289 -10.29 -6.29 1.37
N THR A 290 -11.34 -6.20 2.20
CA THR A 290 -11.33 -5.45 3.48
C THR A 290 -10.05 -5.64 4.29
N HIS A 291 -9.58 -6.89 4.44
CA HIS A 291 -8.41 -7.20 5.27
C HIS A 291 -7.09 -6.67 4.69
N GLU A 292 -6.99 -6.49 3.37
CA GLU A 292 -5.78 -5.98 2.70
C GLU A 292 -5.62 -4.46 2.84
N ILE A 293 -6.71 -3.76 3.16
CA ILE A 293 -6.78 -2.29 3.26
C ILE A 293 -7.29 -1.83 4.62
N SER A 294 -7.27 -2.69 5.64
CA SER A 294 -7.81 -2.42 6.98
C SER A 294 -7.27 -1.14 7.61
N ASP A 295 -5.98 -0.87 7.45
CA ASP A 295 -5.33 0.33 8.00
C ASP A 295 -5.88 1.62 7.38
N HIS A 296 -6.23 1.56 6.10
CA HIS A 296 -6.84 2.67 5.38
C HIS A 296 -8.31 2.84 5.79
N LEU A 297 -9.06 1.75 5.91
CA LEU A 297 -10.47 1.79 6.34
C LEU A 297 -10.63 2.32 7.78
N GLN A 298 -9.73 1.94 8.70
CA GLN A 298 -9.71 2.45 10.07
C GLN A 298 -9.47 3.96 10.11
N LYS A 299 -8.50 4.47 9.34
CA LYS A 299 -8.23 5.92 9.23
C LYS A 299 -9.44 6.71 8.72
N LEU A 300 -10.25 6.08 7.88
CA LEU A 300 -11.44 6.66 7.28
C LEU A 300 -12.72 6.42 8.11
N ASN A 301 -12.60 5.71 9.23
CA ASN A 301 -13.72 5.31 10.09
C ASN A 301 -14.82 4.54 9.33
N ILE A 302 -14.42 3.75 8.33
CA ILE A 302 -15.31 2.89 7.55
C ILE A 302 -15.33 1.52 8.22
N LYS A 303 -16.51 1.05 8.64
CA LYS A 303 -16.73 -0.29 9.19
C LYS A 303 -17.47 -1.14 8.16
N CYS A 304 -16.76 -2.09 7.56
CA CYS A 304 -17.30 -3.02 6.58
C CYS A 304 -16.62 -4.38 6.82
N ASP A 305 -17.39 -5.46 6.83
CA ASP A 305 -16.87 -6.82 6.99
C ASP A 305 -16.97 -7.55 5.64
N ASP A 306 -15.90 -8.20 5.20
CA ASP A 306 -15.82 -9.04 3.98
C ASP A 306 -16.36 -8.40 2.69
N GLU A 307 -15.69 -7.35 2.23
CA GLU A 307 -16.04 -6.64 0.99
C GLU A 307 -14.85 -6.45 0.05
N TYR A 308 -15.17 -6.12 -1.20
CA TYR A 308 -14.20 -5.85 -2.25
C TYR A 308 -14.22 -4.38 -2.68
N PHE A 309 -13.02 -3.86 -2.89
CA PHE A 309 -12.74 -2.49 -3.27
C PHE A 309 -11.86 -2.47 -4.51
N LEU A 310 -12.02 -1.45 -5.34
CA LEU A 310 -11.01 -1.04 -6.29
C LEU A 310 -10.10 -0.03 -5.59
N TYR A 311 -8.85 -0.42 -5.38
CA TYR A 311 -7.88 0.34 -4.62
C TYR A 311 -6.67 0.70 -5.48
N LEU A 312 -6.31 1.97 -5.51
CA LEU A 312 -5.09 2.46 -6.14
C LEU A 312 -4.01 2.63 -5.06
N ASN A 313 -3.16 1.62 -4.92
CA ASN A 313 -2.07 1.61 -3.95
C ASN A 313 -0.99 2.63 -4.31
N GLU A 314 -0.62 3.47 -3.36
CA GLU A 314 0.51 4.40 -3.52
C GLU A 314 1.80 3.67 -3.12
N PRO A 315 2.79 3.57 -4.03
CA PRO A 315 4.11 3.06 -3.66
C PRO A 315 4.77 4.01 -2.66
N ASP A 316 5.52 3.51 -1.70
CA ASP A 316 6.25 4.37 -0.77
C ASP A 316 7.34 5.16 -1.51
N MET A 317 7.21 6.49 -1.49
CA MET A 317 8.12 7.42 -2.16
C MET A 317 9.57 7.35 -1.63
N PHE A 318 9.76 6.91 -0.38
CA PHE A 318 11.07 6.89 0.28
C PHE A 318 11.83 5.59 -0.01
N THR A 319 11.12 4.47 -0.19
CA THR A 319 11.70 3.16 -0.49
C THR A 319 11.69 2.84 -1.98
N SER A 320 10.73 3.36 -2.74
CA SER A 320 10.51 3.04 -4.15
C SER A 320 10.18 4.28 -4.98
N TYR A 321 11.07 5.28 -4.96
CA TYR A 321 10.87 6.56 -5.66
C TYR A 321 10.50 6.40 -7.14
N ASN A 322 11.17 5.51 -7.89
CA ASN A 322 10.85 5.32 -9.31
C ASN A 322 9.45 4.74 -9.50
N LYS A 323 9.03 3.75 -8.69
CA LYS A 323 7.68 3.19 -8.75
C LYS A 323 6.63 4.23 -8.37
N TRP A 324 6.89 5.03 -7.33
CA TRP A 324 6.02 6.14 -6.92
C TRP A 324 5.90 7.21 -8.01
N LYS A 325 7.03 7.57 -8.64
CA LYS A 325 7.08 8.53 -9.74
C LYS A 325 6.33 8.01 -10.96
N ASP A 326 6.54 6.75 -11.33
CA ASP A 326 5.83 6.10 -12.45
C ASP A 326 4.33 6.01 -12.17
N TRP A 327 3.94 5.71 -10.94
CA TRP A 327 2.55 5.73 -10.48
C TRP A 327 1.93 7.12 -10.61
N LEU A 328 2.61 8.17 -10.13
CA LEU A 328 2.13 9.56 -10.22
C LEU A 328 2.04 10.03 -11.68
N ASN A 329 3.05 9.70 -12.50
CA ASN A 329 3.06 9.97 -13.92
C ASN A 329 1.90 9.25 -14.63
N LYS A 330 1.60 8.01 -14.24
CA LYS A 330 0.51 7.23 -14.83
C LYS A 330 -0.85 7.84 -14.53
N ILE A 331 -1.10 8.27 -13.30
CA ILE A 331 -2.34 8.98 -12.92
C ILE A 331 -2.49 10.27 -13.71
N SER A 332 -1.41 11.06 -13.78
CA SER A 332 -1.39 12.34 -14.49
C SER A 332 -1.61 12.14 -15.99
N PHE A 333 -0.98 11.13 -16.58
CA PHE A 333 -1.16 10.72 -17.97
C PHE A 333 -2.63 10.37 -18.26
N VAL A 334 -3.26 9.51 -17.45
CA VAL A 334 -4.67 9.13 -17.66
C VAL A 334 -5.59 10.35 -17.54
N SER A 335 -5.37 11.18 -16.52
CA SER A 335 -6.15 12.42 -16.29
C SER A 335 -6.07 13.38 -17.49
N GLU A 336 -4.86 13.71 -17.95
CA GLU A 336 -4.63 14.62 -19.06
C GLU A 336 -5.16 14.06 -20.38
N HIS A 337 -4.99 12.75 -20.60
CA HIS A 337 -5.43 12.11 -21.83
C HIS A 337 -6.96 12.07 -21.93
N LEU A 338 -7.67 11.68 -20.86
CA LEU A 338 -9.14 11.70 -20.83
C LEU A 338 -9.69 13.12 -21.01
N LYS A 339 -9.08 14.11 -20.35
CA LYS A 339 -9.47 15.52 -20.48
C LYS A 339 -9.27 16.04 -21.91
N THR A 340 -8.14 15.74 -22.52
CA THR A 340 -7.81 16.13 -23.90
C THR A 340 -8.75 15.45 -24.89
N PHE A 341 -9.00 14.14 -24.70
CA PHE A 341 -9.95 13.38 -25.48
C PHE A 341 -11.35 14.00 -25.42
N LEU A 342 -11.87 14.30 -24.23
CA LEU A 342 -13.20 14.91 -24.05
C LEU A 342 -13.31 16.28 -24.73
N LEU A 343 -12.27 17.12 -24.62
CA LEU A 343 -12.23 18.42 -25.29
C LEU A 343 -12.32 18.26 -26.82
N ASN A 344 -11.55 17.34 -27.39
CA ASN A 344 -11.54 17.08 -28.82
C ASN A 344 -12.84 16.42 -29.30
N TYR A 345 -13.35 15.43 -28.56
CA TYR A 345 -14.60 14.73 -28.86
C TYR A 345 -15.79 15.70 -28.88
N LYS A 346 -15.90 16.60 -27.90
CA LYS A 346 -16.94 17.63 -27.85
C LYS A 346 -16.83 18.62 -29.00
N ARG A 347 -15.61 19.02 -29.40
CA ARG A 347 -15.39 19.90 -30.57
C ARG A 347 -15.84 19.22 -31.87
N LEU A 348 -15.48 17.96 -32.07
CA LEU A 348 -15.89 17.18 -33.24
C LEU A 348 -17.41 17.01 -33.30
N ARG A 349 -18.07 16.63 -32.19
CA ARG A 349 -19.53 16.51 -32.11
C ARG A 349 -20.26 17.83 -32.42
N ARG A 350 -19.71 18.98 -31.99
CA ARG A 350 -20.27 20.30 -32.33
C ARG A 350 -20.13 20.60 -33.81
N SER A 351 -18.96 20.38 -34.39
CA SER A 351 -18.73 20.54 -35.83
C SER A 351 -19.66 19.64 -36.66
N ASP A 352 -19.90 18.41 -36.24
CA ASP A 352 -20.82 17.48 -36.89
C ASP A 352 -22.28 17.94 -36.78
N ALA A 353 -22.67 18.47 -35.62
CA ALA A 353 -24.00 19.06 -35.45
C ALA A 353 -24.18 20.29 -36.34
N ASP A 354 -23.17 21.16 -36.42
CA ASP A 354 -23.14 22.36 -37.26
C ASP A 354 -23.17 22.01 -38.77
N LEU A 355 -22.45 20.95 -39.17
CA LEU A 355 -22.50 20.40 -40.53
C LEU A 355 -23.89 19.83 -40.85
N LYS A 356 -24.51 19.09 -39.93
CA LYS A 356 -25.87 18.56 -40.11
C LYS A 356 -26.91 19.66 -40.19
N THR A 357 -26.81 20.73 -39.41
CA THR A 357 -27.71 21.89 -39.52
C THR A 357 -27.52 22.62 -40.84
N LEU A 358 -26.29 22.84 -41.31
CA LEU A 358 -26.00 23.44 -42.62
C LEU A 358 -26.53 22.61 -43.80
N VAL A 359 -26.38 21.29 -43.75
CA VAL A 359 -26.93 20.40 -44.79
C VAL A 359 -28.46 20.40 -44.75
N SER A 360 -29.06 20.42 -43.55
CA SER A 360 -30.52 20.47 -43.39
C SER A 360 -31.15 21.80 -43.81
N SER A 361 -30.42 22.91 -43.70
CA SER A 361 -30.87 24.23 -44.15
C SER A 361 -30.67 24.45 -45.65
N SER A 362 -29.67 23.80 -46.28
CA SER A 362 -29.43 23.83 -47.72
C SER A 362 -30.34 22.89 -48.54
N LEU A 363 -31.08 22.00 -47.87
CA LEU A 363 -32.05 21.06 -48.47
C LEU A 363 -33.51 21.52 -48.29
N ARG A 364 -33.74 22.75 -47.83
CA ARG A 364 -35.08 23.37 -47.73
C ARG A 364 -35.31 24.44 -48.77
#